data_AF-A0A3M8T2D1-F1
#
_entry.id   AF-A0A3M8T2D1-F1
#
_cell.length_a   1.000
_cell.length_b   1.000
_cell.length_c   1.000
_cell.angle_alpha   90.00
_cell.angle_beta   90.00
_cell.angle_gamma   90.00
#
_symmetry.space_group_name_H-M   'P 1'
#
loop_
_entity.id
_entity.type
_entity.pdbx_description
1 polymer ?
#
loop_
_entity_poly.entity_id
_entity_poly.type
_entity_poly.pdbx_seq_one_letter_code
_entity_poly.pdbx_strand_id
1 'polypeptide(L)'
;MPLNHTELEDRWHRLWRALGAAPAAGAYYYYLLMQYSEPGRHYHTLEHIAACLEHFDSWRHLADKPHLVELALWLHDVIYNTHRVDNEACSAQYAITLLTAAGIPQ
;
A
#
# COMPACT_ATOMS: atom_id res chain seq x y z
N MET A 1 14.40 13.38 2.63
CA MET A 1 15.01 12.05 2.79
C MET A 1 13.88 11.05 2.64
N PRO A 2 14.12 9.88 2.03
CA PRO A 2 13.07 8.88 1.87
C PRO A 2 12.50 8.49 3.23
N LEU A 3 11.17 8.34 3.32
CA LEU A 3 10.50 7.87 4.54
C LEU A 3 11.13 6.56 5.04
N ASN A 4 11.44 6.51 6.34
CA ASN A 4 11.91 5.28 7.00
C ASN A 4 10.74 4.36 7.41
N HIS A 5 11.06 3.14 7.85
CA HIS A 5 10.05 2.14 8.23
C HIS A 5 9.04 2.61 9.28
N THR A 6 9.47 3.39 10.28
CA THR A 6 8.57 3.91 11.32
C THR A 6 7.63 4.99 10.75
N GLU A 7 8.16 5.87 9.90
CA GLU A 7 7.35 6.92 9.26
C GLU A 7 6.31 6.34 8.30
N LEU A 8 6.68 5.26 7.60
CA LEU A 8 5.80 4.49 6.73
C LEU A 8 4.71 3.74 7.51
N GLU A 9 5.05 3.15 8.64
CA GLU A 9 4.08 2.50 9.54
C GLU A 9 3.06 3.51 10.06
N ASP A 10 3.52 4.66 10.56
CA ASP A 10 2.67 5.74 11.04
C ASP A 10 1.76 6.28 9.92
N ARG A 11 2.29 6.39 8.69
CA ARG A 11 1.53 6.80 7.51
C ARG A 11 0.44 5.79 7.18
N TRP A 12 0.76 4.51 7.17
CA TRP A 12 -0.22 3.44 7.00
C TRP A 12 -1.32 3.49 8.06
N HIS A 13 -0.95 3.68 9.34
CA HIS A 13 -1.94 3.84 10.42
C HIS A 13 -2.82 5.08 10.27
N ARG A 14 -2.30 6.20 9.72
CA ARG A 14 -3.12 7.38 9.40
C ARG A 14 -4.09 7.08 8.26
N LEU A 15 -3.62 6.42 7.20
CA LEU A 15 -4.46 6.02 6.08
C LEU A 15 -5.60 5.09 6.53
N TRP A 16 -5.29 4.05 7.32
CA TRP A 16 -6.26 3.08 7.80
C TRP A 16 -7.37 3.73 8.66
N ARG A 17 -6.98 4.68 9.51
CA ARG A 17 -7.93 5.49 10.30
C ARG A 17 -8.82 6.36 9.41
N ALA A 18 -8.26 6.99 8.37
CA ALA A 18 -9.02 7.84 7.45
C ALA A 18 -10.03 7.05 6.60
N LEU A 19 -9.75 5.78 6.32
CA LEU A 19 -10.66 4.87 5.62
C LEU A 19 -11.78 4.31 6.52
N GLY A 20 -11.77 4.60 7.83
CA GLY A 20 -12.80 4.14 8.77
C GLY A 20 -12.69 2.66 9.17
N ALA A 21 -11.53 2.03 8.96
CA ALA A 21 -11.33 0.62 9.30
C ALA A 21 -11.24 0.33 10.81
N ALA A 22 -11.70 -0.88 11.17
CA ALA A 22 -11.62 -1.47 12.51
C ALA A 22 -10.18 -1.97 12.84
N PRO A 23 -9.89 -2.52 14.04
CA PRO A 23 -8.52 -2.79 14.47
C PRO A 23 -7.89 -3.98 13.73
N ALA A 24 -7.01 -3.71 12.76
CA ALA A 24 -6.06 -4.68 12.18
C ALA A 24 -4.90 -4.02 11.40
N ALA A 25 -4.76 -2.69 11.45
CA ALA A 25 -3.81 -1.94 10.61
C ALA A 25 -2.37 -2.46 10.68
N GLY A 26 -1.88 -2.79 11.88
CA GLY A 26 -0.50 -3.26 12.08
C GLY A 26 -0.22 -4.62 11.43
N ALA A 27 -1.17 -5.55 11.47
CA ALA A 27 -1.00 -6.86 10.83
C ALA A 27 -0.88 -6.74 9.30
N TYR A 28 -1.69 -5.85 8.70
CA TYR A 28 -1.60 -5.56 7.27
C TYR A 28 -0.31 -4.84 6.90
N TYR A 29 0.15 -3.89 7.72
CA TYR A 29 1.43 -3.25 7.50
C TYR A 29 2.60 -4.25 7.51
N TYR A 30 2.61 -5.14 8.50
CA TYR A 30 3.64 -6.18 8.58
C TYR A 30 3.65 -7.09 7.35
N TYR A 31 2.46 -7.44 6.84
CA TYR A 31 2.36 -8.19 5.58
C TYR A 31 2.96 -7.43 4.39
N LEU A 32 2.66 -6.14 4.24
CA LEU A 32 3.25 -5.31 3.18
C LEU A 32 4.78 -5.25 3.31
N LEU A 33 5.27 -5.06 4.54
CA LEU A 33 6.69 -5.05 4.81
C LEU A 33 7.36 -6.36 4.36
N MET A 34 6.75 -7.50 4.68
CA MET A 34 7.27 -8.80 4.24
C MET A 34 7.29 -8.92 2.72
N GLN A 35 6.18 -8.57 2.04
CA GLN A 35 6.07 -8.66 0.58
C GLN A 35 7.11 -7.78 -0.13
N TYR A 36 7.25 -6.52 0.29
CA TYR A 36 8.19 -5.59 -0.34
C TYR A 36 9.66 -5.81 0.07
N SER A 37 9.91 -6.68 1.05
CA SER A 37 11.26 -7.11 1.45
C SER A 37 11.65 -8.49 0.88
N GLU A 38 10.83 -9.10 0.02
CA GLU A 38 11.13 -10.41 -0.56
C GLU A 38 12.44 -10.40 -1.38
N PRO A 39 13.31 -11.41 -1.21
CA PRO A 39 14.51 -11.53 -2.01
C PRO A 39 14.19 -11.59 -3.51
N GLY A 40 14.82 -10.72 -4.30
CA GLY A 40 14.63 -10.66 -5.76
C GLY A 40 13.75 -9.50 -6.25
N ARG A 41 13.17 -8.70 -5.35
CA ARG A 41 12.58 -7.40 -5.70
C ARG A 41 13.67 -6.34 -5.74
N HIS A 42 13.99 -5.85 -6.95
CA HIS A 42 14.98 -4.78 -7.13
C HIS A 42 14.37 -3.38 -7.27
N TYR A 43 13.17 -3.29 -7.86
CA TYR A 43 12.52 -2.01 -8.17
C TYR A 43 11.20 -1.80 -7.41
N HIS A 44 10.48 -2.87 -7.07
CA HIS A 44 9.22 -2.82 -6.32
C HIS A 44 9.48 -3.15 -4.86
N THR A 45 10.28 -2.32 -4.21
CA THR A 45 10.67 -2.42 -2.79
C THR A 45 9.95 -1.38 -1.94
N LEU A 46 10.18 -1.39 -0.63
CA LEU A 46 9.56 -0.41 0.26
C LEU A 46 10.06 1.02 -0.02
N GLU A 47 11.32 1.18 -0.46
CA GLU A 47 11.86 2.47 -0.90
C GLU A 47 11.11 3.04 -2.11
N HIS A 48 10.71 2.17 -3.05
CA HIS A 48 9.88 2.59 -4.17
C HIS A 48 8.50 3.08 -3.70
N ILE A 49 7.88 2.35 -2.75
CA ILE A 49 6.61 2.78 -2.15
C ILE A 49 6.76 4.15 -1.47
N ALA A 50 7.83 4.36 -0.68
CA ALA A 50 8.12 5.65 -0.08
C ALA A 50 8.24 6.77 -1.12
N ALA A 51 8.99 6.54 -2.20
CA ALA A 51 9.15 7.51 -3.28
C ALA A 51 7.83 7.84 -4.00
N CYS A 52 7.00 6.84 -4.27
CA CYS A 52 5.67 7.02 -4.86
C CYS A 52 4.76 7.86 -3.96
N LEU A 53 4.78 7.60 -2.65
CA LEU A 53 3.97 8.30 -1.66
C LEU A 53 4.43 9.75 -1.47
N GLU A 54 5.74 10.00 -1.44
CA GLU A 54 6.31 11.35 -1.41
C GLU A 54 5.95 12.15 -2.67
N HIS A 55 6.01 11.50 -3.84
CA HIS A 55 5.59 12.13 -5.08
C HIS A 55 4.09 12.47 -5.06
N PHE A 56 3.27 11.53 -4.57
CA PHE A 56 1.83 11.74 -4.46
C PHE A 56 1.48 12.90 -3.54
N ASP A 57 2.23 13.14 -2.46
CA ASP A 57 1.97 14.26 -1.55
C ASP A 57 1.96 15.62 -2.26
N SER A 58 2.77 15.80 -3.30
CA SER A 58 2.81 17.03 -4.11
C SER A 58 1.51 17.25 -4.90
N TRP A 59 0.85 16.17 -5.32
CA TRP A 59 -0.32 16.18 -6.20
C TRP A 59 -1.61 15.77 -5.50
N ARG A 60 -1.54 15.42 -4.20
CA ARG A 60 -2.64 14.87 -3.42
C ARG A 60 -3.90 15.73 -3.46
N HIS A 61 -3.73 17.05 -3.56
CA HIS A 61 -4.81 18.02 -3.64
C HIS A 61 -5.65 17.93 -4.94
N LEU A 62 -5.14 17.27 -5.97
CA LEU A 62 -5.85 17.04 -7.24
C LEU A 62 -6.72 15.78 -7.23
N ALA A 63 -6.54 14.89 -6.26
CA ALA A 63 -7.28 13.62 -6.21
C ALA A 63 -8.63 13.80 -5.52
N ASP A 64 -9.71 13.37 -6.17
CA ASP A 64 -11.07 13.38 -5.59
C ASP A 64 -11.17 12.49 -4.33
N LYS A 65 -10.49 11.33 -4.37
CA LYS A 65 -10.44 10.35 -3.27
C LYS A 65 -8.99 10.05 -2.90
N PRO A 66 -8.28 10.98 -2.25
CA PRO A 66 -6.83 10.88 -2.10
C PRO A 66 -6.39 9.68 -1.23
N HIS A 67 -7.22 9.25 -0.28
CA HIS A 67 -6.95 8.05 0.52
C HIS A 67 -7.02 6.75 -0.31
N LEU A 68 -7.91 6.68 -1.31
CA LEU A 68 -7.98 5.51 -2.18
C LEU A 68 -6.80 5.47 -3.17
N VAL A 69 -6.35 6.63 -3.64
CA VAL A 69 -5.13 6.72 -4.45
C VAL A 69 -3.91 6.29 -3.63
N GLU A 70 -3.79 6.79 -2.40
CA GLU A 70 -2.71 6.38 -1.50
C GLU A 70 -2.73 4.87 -1.23
N LEU A 71 -3.90 4.30 -0.98
CA LEU A 71 -4.07 2.85 -0.81
C LEU A 71 -3.66 2.07 -2.07
N ALA A 72 -4.04 2.55 -3.25
CA ALA A 72 -3.63 1.94 -4.50
C ALA A 72 -2.10 1.94 -4.65
N LEU A 73 -1.43 3.04 -4.30
CA LEU A 73 0.04 3.10 -4.30
C LEU A 73 0.67 2.09 -3.33
N TRP A 74 0.10 1.89 -2.14
CA TRP A 74 0.57 0.87 -1.20
C TRP A 74 0.43 -0.56 -1.73
N LEU A 75 -0.58 -0.84 -2.55
CA LEU A 75 -0.97 -2.20 -2.92
C LEU A 75 -0.66 -2.58 -4.38
N HIS A 76 -0.33 -1.62 -5.25
CA HIS A 76 -0.27 -1.85 -6.71
C HIS A 76 0.59 -3.05 -7.12
N ASP A 77 1.72 -3.28 -6.44
CA ASP A 77 2.66 -4.38 -6.69
C ASP A 77 2.91 -5.25 -5.44
N VAL A 78 1.90 -5.35 -4.57
CA VAL A 78 2.00 -6.22 -3.38
C VAL A 78 2.17 -7.68 -3.78
N ILE A 79 1.51 -8.13 -4.86
CA ILE A 79 1.76 -9.44 -5.47
C ILE A 79 2.82 -9.28 -6.55
N TYR A 80 3.93 -10.02 -6.44
CA TYR A 80 5.00 -9.98 -7.43
C TYR A 80 5.51 -11.38 -7.73
N ASN A 81 5.44 -11.74 -9.00
CA ASN A 81 5.99 -12.98 -9.50
C ASN A 81 6.44 -12.75 -10.95
N THR A 82 7.73 -12.89 -11.21
CA THR A 82 8.35 -12.65 -12.54
C THR A 82 7.89 -13.65 -13.61
N HIS A 83 7.24 -14.74 -13.24
CA HIS A 83 6.67 -15.74 -14.15
C HIS A 83 5.19 -15.49 -14.44
N ARG A 84 4.58 -14.46 -13.85
CA ARG A 84 3.17 -14.10 -14.00
C ARG A 84 3.01 -12.78 -14.74
N VAL A 85 1.93 -12.67 -15.50
CA VAL A 85 1.54 -11.46 -16.23
C VAL A 85 0.37 -10.72 -15.59
N ASP A 86 -0.23 -11.31 -14.56
CA ASP A 86 -1.46 -10.86 -13.90
C ASP A 86 -1.21 -10.33 -12.48
N ASN A 87 0.04 -9.94 -12.16
CA ASN A 87 0.42 -9.45 -10.84
C ASN A 87 -0.43 -8.25 -10.40
N GLU A 88 -0.58 -7.24 -11.24
CA GLU A 88 -1.39 -6.05 -10.94
C GLU A 88 -2.86 -6.41 -10.67
N ALA A 89 -3.45 -7.31 -11.47
CA ALA A 89 -4.82 -7.78 -11.27
C ALA A 89 -4.96 -8.54 -9.94
N CYS A 90 -3.96 -9.35 -9.58
CA CYS A 90 -3.93 -10.05 -8.29
C CYS A 90 -3.76 -9.08 -7.11
N SER A 91 -2.92 -8.06 -7.26
CA SER A 91 -2.76 -6.97 -6.29
C SER A 91 -4.07 -6.21 -6.07
N ALA A 92 -4.81 -5.89 -7.14
CA ALA A 92 -6.13 -5.27 -7.04
C ALA A 92 -7.14 -6.20 -6.35
N GLN A 93 -7.14 -7.50 -6.67
CA GLN A 93 -8.01 -8.48 -6.03
C GLN A 93 -7.66 -8.68 -4.54
N TYR A 94 -6.39 -8.59 -4.18
CA TYR A 94 -5.92 -8.58 -2.80
C TYR A 94 -6.44 -7.34 -2.06
N ALA A 95 -6.36 -6.15 -2.68
CA ALA A 95 -6.89 -4.92 -2.10
C ALA A 95 -8.40 -5.01 -1.79
N ILE A 96 -9.18 -5.60 -2.69
CA ILE A 96 -10.60 -5.88 -2.47
C ILE A 96 -10.80 -6.78 -1.23
N THR A 97 -10.06 -7.89 -1.16
CA THR A 97 -10.14 -8.83 -0.03
C THR A 97 -9.79 -8.15 1.29
N LEU A 98 -8.74 -7.33 1.29
CA LEU A 98 -8.25 -6.57 2.42
C LEU A 98 -9.31 -5.57 2.93
N LEU A 99 -9.90 -4.78 2.03
CA LEU A 99 -10.93 -3.79 2.37
C LEU A 99 -12.20 -4.45 2.91
N THR A 100 -12.65 -5.53 2.27
CA THR A 100 -13.79 -6.32 2.73
C THR A 100 -13.55 -6.90 4.12
N ALA A 101 -12.37 -7.48 4.38
CA ALA A 101 -12.01 -8.00 5.69
C ALA A 101 -11.92 -6.90 6.77
N ALA A 102 -11.54 -5.68 6.37
CA ALA A 102 -11.46 -4.52 7.26
C ALA A 102 -12.82 -3.82 7.47
N GLY A 103 -13.88 -4.28 6.81
CA GLY A 103 -15.21 -3.67 6.88
C GLY A 103 -15.31 -2.32 6.16
N ILE A 104 -14.36 -1.99 5.27
CA ILE A 104 -14.38 -0.77 4.46
C ILE A 104 -15.21 -1.05 3.20
N PRO A 105 -16.25 -0.26 2.91
CA PRO A 105 -17.00 -0.39 1.65
C PRO A 105 -16.11 -0.05 0.44
N GLN A 106 -16.29 -0.81 -0.64
CA GLN A 106 -15.59 -0.62 -1.93
C GLN A 106 -16.09 0.62 -2.67
#